data_AF-A0AA36M3S5-F1
#
_entry.id   AF-A0AA36M3S5-F1
#
_cell.length_a   1.000
_cell.length_b   1.000
_cell.length_c   1.000
_cell.angle_alpha   90.00
_cell.angle_beta   90.00
_cell.angle_gamma   90.00
#
_symmetry.space_group_name_H-M   'P 1'
#
loop_
_entity.id
_entity.type
_entity.pdbx_description
1 polymer ?
#
loop_
_entity_poly.entity_id
_entity_poly.type
_entity_poly.pdbx_seq_one_letter_code
_entity_poly.pdbx_strand_id
1 'polypeptide(L)'
;MFLIRGNLQSQLSHAVHLMAKRDFPERWPSLVPALAEQLKVDDLGRLVASLLAMDQLFKKFRYESKSTALWTELKSCLLTVREPLTRVYAKMLEFIPQRSTMSAESVVQWLEILCLVSKVFHSLCFQDLPEYFEDNIKPWMDGYLEIMKMDCPSVSSSGGEPTYLDELKMGVCEIFTLYAQRFEEEISPFMQNIIQAVWQLVVQTNSETRCAYMYNAEGEFTNPYCRLSYAPKPDPLVPEITNFKNYLARAVLQRGPAANSAVEACIPAELRTHLMAYA
;
A
#
# COMPACT_ATOMS: atom_id res chain seq x y z
N MET A 1 -11.44 -16.58 19.89
CA MET A 1 -10.45 -17.38 19.12
C MET A 1 -9.50 -16.35 18.53
N PHE A 2 -8.26 -16.12 18.95
CA PHE A 2 -7.24 -16.98 19.54
C PHE A 2 -6.37 -16.14 20.50
N LEU A 3 -6.25 -16.54 21.76
CA LEU A 3 -5.27 -16.03 22.74
C LEU A 3 -4.18 -17.09 22.89
N ILE A 4 -3.41 -17.31 21.83
CA ILE A 4 -2.23 -18.17 21.85
C ILE A 4 -1.10 -17.31 21.31
N ARG A 5 -0.08 -17.03 22.12
CA ARG A 5 1.10 -16.23 21.71
C ARG A 5 2.19 -17.17 21.16
N GLY A 6 2.95 -16.72 20.16
CA GLY A 6 4.17 -17.39 19.66
C GLY A 6 3.97 -18.31 18.45
N ASN A 7 4.91 -19.23 18.22
CA ASN A 7 5.00 -20.11 17.04
C ASN A 7 3.69 -20.85 16.72
N LEU A 8 2.89 -21.20 17.73
CA LEU A 8 1.63 -21.91 17.53
C LEU A 8 0.56 -21.03 16.85
N GLN A 9 0.53 -19.71 17.11
CA GLN A 9 -0.36 -18.78 16.42
C GLN A 9 -0.01 -18.68 14.93
N SER A 10 1.28 -18.60 14.62
CA SER A 10 1.79 -18.56 13.24
C SER A 10 1.44 -19.85 12.49
N GLN A 11 1.65 -21.02 13.12
CA GLN A 11 1.29 -22.31 12.53
C GLN A 11 -0.21 -22.47 12.31
N LEU A 12 -1.05 -22.07 13.28
CA LEU A 12 -2.50 -22.10 13.13
C LEU A 12 -2.99 -21.13 12.06
N SER A 13 -2.43 -19.92 12.01
CA SER A 13 -2.73 -18.93 10.97
C SER A 13 -2.37 -19.48 9.58
N HIS A 14 -1.21 -20.14 9.46
CA HIS A 14 -0.80 -20.81 8.23
C HIS A 14 -1.73 -21.96 7.85
N ALA A 15 -2.14 -22.80 8.80
CA ALA A 15 -3.09 -23.88 8.56
C ALA A 15 -4.46 -23.34 8.10
N VAL A 16 -4.98 -22.30 8.76
CA VAL A 16 -6.22 -21.62 8.36
C VAL A 16 -6.08 -21.02 6.96
N HIS A 17 -4.94 -20.42 6.63
CA HIS A 17 -4.68 -19.91 5.28
C HIS A 17 -4.70 -21.01 4.22
N LEU A 18 -4.07 -22.16 4.48
CA LEU A 18 -4.07 -23.31 3.57
C LEU A 18 -5.48 -23.89 3.38
N MET A 19 -6.26 -23.99 4.45
CA MET A 19 -7.67 -24.42 4.38
C MET A 19 -8.49 -23.40 3.57
N ALA A 20 -8.35 -22.11 3.85
CA ALA A 20 -9.05 -21.05 3.14
C ALA A 20 -8.75 -21.07 1.63
N LYS A 21 -7.50 -21.34 1.22
CA LYS A 21 -7.13 -21.44 -0.20
C LYS A 21 -7.93 -22.52 -0.96
N ARG A 22 -8.36 -23.58 -0.27
CA ARG A 22 -9.08 -24.72 -0.87
C ARG A 22 -10.59 -24.64 -0.68
N ASP A 23 -11.03 -24.13 0.45
CA ASP A 23 -12.42 -24.21 0.88
C ASP A 23 -13.17 -22.87 0.78
N PHE A 24 -12.48 -21.73 0.73
CA PHE A 24 -13.11 -20.43 0.51
C PHE A 24 -13.26 -20.12 -1.00
N PRO A 25 -14.39 -19.58 -1.46
CA PRO A 25 -15.56 -19.12 -0.69
C PRO A 25 -16.67 -20.17 -0.49
N GLU A 26 -16.72 -21.22 -1.32
CA GLU A 26 -17.89 -22.08 -1.46
C GLU A 26 -18.11 -23.04 -0.27
N ARG A 27 -17.04 -23.63 0.26
CA ARG A 27 -17.08 -24.64 1.33
C ARG A 27 -16.89 -24.03 2.72
N TRP A 28 -16.43 -22.79 2.79
CA TRP A 28 -16.27 -22.05 4.05
C TRP A 28 -16.81 -20.61 3.98
N PRO A 29 -18.11 -20.42 3.69
CA PRO A 29 -18.70 -19.10 3.47
C PRO A 29 -18.70 -18.20 4.72
N SER A 30 -18.64 -18.80 5.92
CA SER A 30 -18.66 -18.05 7.19
C SER A 30 -17.30 -17.47 7.59
N LEU A 31 -16.22 -17.74 6.85
CA LEU A 31 -14.87 -17.32 7.20
C LEU A 31 -14.74 -15.79 7.27
N VAL A 32 -15.07 -15.09 6.18
CA VAL A 32 -14.96 -13.62 6.12
C VAL A 32 -15.92 -12.93 7.10
N PRO A 33 -17.20 -13.34 7.23
CA PRO A 33 -18.08 -12.81 8.27
C PRO A 33 -17.50 -12.96 9.69
N ALA A 34 -16.93 -14.12 10.03
CA ALA A 34 -16.34 -14.34 11.36
C ALA A 34 -15.13 -13.43 11.62
N LEU A 35 -14.29 -13.21 10.61
CA LEU A 35 -13.15 -12.28 10.69
C LEU A 35 -13.63 -10.83 10.83
N ALA A 36 -14.67 -10.43 10.08
CA ALA A 36 -15.22 -9.07 10.11
C ALA A 36 -15.83 -8.72 11.47
N GLU A 37 -16.43 -9.68 12.17
CA GLU A 37 -16.90 -9.48 13.55
C GLU A 37 -15.76 -9.15 14.53
N GLN A 38 -14.55 -9.72 14.31
CA GLN A 38 -13.40 -9.41 15.17
C GLN A 38 -12.89 -7.98 14.98
N LEU A 39 -13.17 -7.34 13.84
CA LEU A 39 -12.82 -5.92 13.63
C LEU A 39 -13.66 -4.97 14.50
N LYS A 40 -14.75 -5.46 15.08
CA LYS A 40 -15.67 -4.67 15.92
C LYS A 40 -15.34 -4.74 17.42
N VAL A 41 -14.40 -5.61 17.82
CA VAL A 41 -14.08 -5.87 19.22
C VAL A 41 -12.87 -5.04 19.67
N ASP A 42 -12.88 -4.55 20.91
CA ASP A 42 -11.76 -3.81 21.52
C ASP A 42 -10.63 -4.74 22.03
N ASP A 43 -10.24 -5.73 21.25
CA ASP A 43 -9.11 -6.63 21.52
C ASP A 43 -8.10 -6.51 20.37
N LEU A 44 -7.00 -5.78 20.60
CA LEU A 44 -5.98 -5.53 19.58
C LEU A 44 -5.31 -6.81 19.06
N GLY A 45 -5.19 -7.85 19.89
CA GLY A 45 -4.62 -9.13 19.47
C GLY A 45 -5.51 -9.85 18.47
N ARG A 46 -6.84 -9.83 18.71
CA ARG A 46 -7.83 -10.37 17.76
C ARG A 46 -7.94 -9.53 16.50
N LEU A 47 -7.85 -8.21 16.63
CA LEU A 47 -7.86 -7.29 15.50
C LEU A 47 -6.71 -7.57 14.54
N VAL A 48 -5.46 -7.60 15.05
CA VAL A 48 -4.26 -7.90 14.26
C VAL A 48 -4.36 -9.27 13.61
N ALA A 49 -4.73 -10.31 14.37
CA ALA A 49 -4.87 -11.66 13.83
C ALA A 49 -5.89 -11.75 12.69
N SER A 50 -7.00 -11.02 12.81
CA SER A 50 -8.07 -11.03 11.80
C SER A 50 -7.67 -10.26 10.55
N LEU A 51 -7.02 -9.10 10.71
CA LEU A 51 -6.49 -8.32 9.59
C LEU A 51 -5.40 -9.06 8.83
N LEU A 52 -4.50 -9.79 9.53
CA LEU A 52 -3.50 -10.67 8.90
C LEU A 52 -4.16 -11.77 8.06
N ALA A 53 -5.18 -12.44 8.61
CA ALA A 53 -5.91 -13.46 7.88
C ALA A 53 -6.62 -12.89 6.63
N MET A 54 -7.22 -11.70 6.76
CA MET A 54 -7.84 -10.99 5.64
C MET A 54 -6.83 -10.60 4.57
N ASP A 55 -5.67 -10.03 4.94
CA ASP A 55 -4.60 -9.69 4.00
C ASP A 55 -4.18 -10.91 3.18
N GLN A 56 -3.91 -12.03 3.86
CA GLN A 56 -3.51 -13.27 3.20
C GLN A 56 -4.59 -13.87 2.30
N LEU A 57 -5.86 -13.69 2.64
CA LEU A 57 -6.99 -14.17 1.84
C LEU A 57 -7.23 -13.29 0.61
N PHE A 58 -7.17 -11.97 0.79
CA PHE A 58 -7.57 -11.00 -0.23
C PHE A 58 -6.43 -10.64 -1.19
N LYS A 59 -5.16 -10.90 -0.86
CA LYS A 59 -4.02 -10.63 -1.75
C LYS A 59 -4.20 -11.22 -3.15
N LYS A 60 -4.92 -12.34 -3.29
CA LYS A 60 -5.17 -12.98 -4.58
C LYS A 60 -5.94 -12.08 -5.56
N PHE A 61 -6.78 -11.17 -5.04
CA PHE A 61 -7.48 -10.18 -5.86
C PHE A 61 -6.52 -9.23 -6.58
N ARG A 62 -5.26 -9.14 -6.18
CA ARG A 62 -4.26 -8.31 -6.87
C ARG A 62 -3.58 -8.99 -8.05
N TYR A 63 -3.62 -10.32 -8.11
CA TYR A 63 -2.80 -11.09 -9.07
C TYR A 63 -3.63 -11.99 -9.98
N GLU A 64 -4.82 -12.42 -9.53
CA GLU A 64 -5.71 -13.25 -10.34
C GLU A 64 -6.39 -12.43 -11.44
N SER A 65 -6.54 -13.04 -12.61
CA SER A 65 -7.20 -12.43 -13.76
C SER A 65 -8.71 -12.28 -13.51
N LYS A 66 -9.29 -11.22 -14.08
CA LYS A 66 -10.73 -10.95 -13.98
C LYS A 66 -11.55 -12.14 -14.47
N SER A 67 -12.47 -12.60 -13.61
CA SER A 67 -13.45 -13.63 -13.93
C SER A 67 -14.73 -13.41 -13.12
N THR A 68 -15.86 -13.94 -13.59
CA THR A 68 -17.14 -13.84 -12.87
C THR A 68 -17.05 -14.45 -11.46
N ALA A 69 -16.30 -15.53 -11.31
CA ALA A 69 -16.08 -16.19 -10.01
C ALA A 69 -15.31 -15.27 -9.05
N LEU A 70 -14.18 -14.71 -9.49
CA LEU A 70 -13.36 -13.77 -8.70
C LEU A 70 -14.17 -12.55 -8.28
N TRP A 71 -14.95 -11.99 -9.20
CA TRP A 71 -15.80 -10.83 -8.94
C TRP A 71 -16.92 -11.11 -7.94
N THR A 72 -17.56 -12.27 -8.06
CA THR A 72 -18.62 -12.69 -7.13
C THR A 72 -18.05 -12.86 -5.72
N GLU A 73 -16.89 -13.48 -5.61
CA GLU A 73 -16.17 -13.64 -4.35
C GLU A 73 -15.75 -12.28 -3.75
N LEU A 74 -15.09 -11.42 -4.53
CA LEU A 74 -14.67 -10.09 -4.11
C LEU A 74 -15.85 -9.27 -3.61
N LYS A 75 -16.97 -9.27 -4.34
CA LYS A 75 -18.19 -8.54 -3.93
C LYS A 75 -18.73 -9.03 -2.59
N SER A 76 -18.74 -10.34 -2.35
CA SER A 76 -19.16 -10.94 -1.08
C SER A 76 -18.25 -10.50 0.09
N CYS A 77 -16.94 -10.53 -0.12
CA CYS A 77 -15.96 -10.07 0.86
C CYS A 77 -16.15 -8.57 1.16
N LEU A 78 -16.29 -7.77 0.11
CA LEU A 78 -16.44 -6.33 0.20
C LEU A 78 -17.66 -5.90 1.00
N LEU A 79 -18.83 -6.47 0.70
CA LEU A 79 -20.08 -6.14 1.41
C LEU A 79 -19.97 -6.40 2.92
N THR A 80 -19.17 -7.38 3.31
CA THR A 80 -18.98 -7.79 4.71
C THR A 80 -17.94 -6.92 5.43
N VAL A 81 -16.85 -6.54 4.74
CA VAL A 81 -15.65 -5.98 5.38
C VAL A 81 -15.57 -4.46 5.27
N ARG A 82 -16.17 -3.84 4.25
CA ARG A 82 -15.98 -2.41 3.92
C ARG A 82 -16.19 -1.47 5.09
N GLU A 83 -17.31 -1.58 5.80
CA GLU A 83 -17.66 -0.68 6.91
C GLU A 83 -16.84 -0.96 8.18
N PRO A 84 -16.70 -2.22 8.66
CA PRO A 84 -15.82 -2.51 9.79
C PRO A 84 -14.37 -2.06 9.56
N LEU A 85 -13.83 -2.24 8.34
CA LEU A 85 -12.48 -1.83 8.00
C LEU A 85 -12.32 -0.30 8.05
N THR A 86 -13.25 0.45 7.45
CA THR A 86 -13.23 1.92 7.49
C THR A 86 -13.33 2.46 8.91
N ARG A 87 -14.11 1.82 9.78
CA ARG A 87 -14.17 2.19 11.21
C ARG A 87 -12.85 1.96 11.93
N VAL A 88 -12.19 0.83 11.70
CA VAL A 88 -10.86 0.56 12.29
C VAL A 88 -9.87 1.61 11.79
N TYR A 89 -9.86 1.88 10.48
CA TYR A 89 -9.00 2.91 9.89
C TYR A 89 -9.19 4.27 10.56
N ALA A 90 -10.42 4.77 10.62
CA ALA A 90 -10.75 6.05 11.24
C ALA A 90 -10.29 6.11 12.71
N LYS A 91 -10.57 5.06 13.49
CA LYS A 91 -10.12 4.95 14.89
C LYS A 91 -8.60 4.99 15.01
N MET A 92 -7.86 4.35 14.10
CA MET A 92 -6.41 4.40 14.11
C MET A 92 -5.85 5.78 13.76
N LEU A 93 -6.52 6.54 12.90
CA LEU A 93 -6.11 7.91 12.58
C LEU A 93 -6.24 8.87 13.77
N GLU A 94 -7.18 8.64 14.69
CA GLU A 94 -7.34 9.44 15.92
C GLU A 94 -6.11 9.40 16.83
N PHE A 95 -5.26 8.37 16.70
CA PHE A 95 -4.02 8.24 17.45
C PHE A 95 -2.83 8.99 16.81
N ILE A 96 -2.94 9.47 15.56
CA ILE A 96 -1.85 10.21 14.90
C ILE A 96 -1.37 11.39 15.78
N PRO A 97 -2.23 12.27 16.32
CA PRO A 97 -1.78 13.38 17.16
C PRO A 97 -1.14 12.94 18.49
N GLN A 98 -1.48 11.74 18.98
CA GLN A 98 -1.08 11.22 20.29
C GLN A 98 0.19 10.37 20.23
N ARG A 99 0.68 10.02 19.03
CA ARG A 99 1.80 9.10 18.79
C ARG A 99 3.06 9.39 19.62
N SER A 100 3.37 10.67 19.85
CA SER A 100 4.56 11.08 20.62
C SER A 100 4.48 10.77 22.12
N THR A 101 3.27 10.48 22.64
CA THR A 101 3.03 10.11 24.05
C THR A 101 2.88 8.61 24.27
N MET A 102 2.81 7.82 23.19
CA MET A 102 2.67 6.37 23.25
C MET A 102 4.03 5.70 23.53
N SER A 103 4.02 4.54 24.17
CA SER A 103 5.24 3.71 24.28
C SER A 103 5.68 3.22 22.89
N ALA A 104 6.97 2.91 22.73
CA ALA A 104 7.50 2.41 21.46
C ALA A 104 6.77 1.14 20.99
N GLU A 105 6.47 0.21 21.91
CA GLU A 105 5.72 -1.01 21.61
C GLU A 105 4.29 -0.71 21.14
N SER A 106 3.65 0.29 21.74
CA SER A 106 2.30 0.71 21.37
C SER A 106 2.29 1.37 19.99
N VAL A 107 3.31 2.15 19.65
CA VAL A 107 3.47 2.75 18.31
C VAL A 107 3.70 1.66 17.27
N VAL A 108 4.55 0.67 17.55
CA VAL A 108 4.80 -0.47 16.66
C VAL A 108 3.50 -1.23 16.37
N GLN A 109 2.73 -1.58 17.40
CA GLN A 109 1.46 -2.29 17.23
C GLN A 109 0.43 -1.45 16.45
N TRP A 110 0.36 -0.15 16.70
CA TRP A 110 -0.52 0.77 15.99
C TRP A 110 -0.16 0.88 14.50
N LEU A 111 1.13 1.00 14.17
CA LEU A 111 1.63 1.04 12.80
C LEU A 111 1.37 -0.30 12.07
N GLU A 112 1.53 -1.43 12.75
CA GLU A 112 1.20 -2.75 12.20
C GLU A 112 -0.29 -2.81 11.80
N ILE A 113 -1.20 -2.35 12.66
CA ILE A 113 -2.64 -2.32 12.36
C ILE A 113 -2.91 -1.43 11.14
N LEU A 114 -2.36 -0.22 11.08
CA LEU A 114 -2.52 0.68 9.93
C LEU A 114 -1.99 0.04 8.63
N CYS A 115 -0.84 -0.64 8.70
CA CYS A 115 -0.26 -1.34 7.57
C CYS A 115 -1.20 -2.44 7.04
N LEU A 116 -1.73 -3.27 7.94
CA LEU A 116 -2.65 -4.35 7.57
C LEU A 116 -3.99 -3.82 7.03
N VAL A 117 -4.56 -2.78 7.65
CA VAL A 117 -5.77 -2.12 7.16
C VAL A 117 -5.56 -1.59 5.74
N SER A 118 -4.42 -0.94 5.49
CA SER A 118 -4.08 -0.40 4.17
C SER A 118 -3.87 -1.51 3.13
N LYS A 119 -3.22 -2.62 3.51
CA LYS A 119 -3.07 -3.81 2.64
C LYS A 119 -4.43 -4.44 2.30
N VAL A 120 -5.33 -4.59 3.27
CA VAL A 120 -6.69 -5.09 3.04
C VAL A 120 -7.47 -4.15 2.12
N PHE A 121 -7.42 -2.84 2.36
CA PHE A 121 -8.03 -1.82 1.49
C PHE A 121 -7.51 -1.93 0.05
N HIS A 122 -6.19 -1.96 -0.14
CA HIS A 122 -5.56 -2.08 -1.45
C HIS A 122 -6.05 -3.32 -2.20
N SER A 123 -6.11 -4.49 -1.53
CA SER A 123 -6.60 -5.72 -2.14
C SER A 123 -8.08 -5.64 -2.57
N LEU A 124 -8.93 -4.99 -1.77
CA LEU A 124 -10.36 -4.85 -2.08
C LEU A 124 -10.63 -3.88 -3.23
N CYS A 125 -9.82 -2.84 -3.38
CA CYS A 125 -9.94 -1.84 -4.45
C CYS A 125 -9.09 -2.15 -5.69
N PHE A 126 -8.33 -3.26 -5.70
CA PHE A 126 -7.39 -3.51 -6.78
C PHE A 126 -8.07 -3.78 -8.11
N GLN A 127 -9.14 -4.59 -8.13
CA GLN A 127 -9.80 -4.97 -9.38
C GLN A 127 -10.61 -3.82 -9.98
N ASP A 128 -11.16 -2.96 -9.12
CA ASP A 128 -11.98 -1.79 -9.44
C ASP A 128 -12.23 -0.95 -8.19
N LEU A 129 -12.73 0.28 -8.36
CA LEU A 129 -13.12 1.15 -7.25
C LEU A 129 -14.56 0.81 -6.82
N PRO A 130 -14.76 0.27 -5.61
CA PRO A 130 -16.10 -0.06 -5.14
C PRO A 130 -16.85 1.19 -4.68
N GLU A 131 -18.13 1.32 -5.06
CA GLU A 131 -19.02 2.46 -4.73
C GLU A 131 -18.90 2.96 -3.29
N TYR A 132 -18.88 2.04 -2.31
CA TYR A 132 -18.71 2.45 -0.91
C TYR A 132 -17.40 3.20 -0.63
N PHE A 133 -16.28 2.77 -1.23
CA PHE A 133 -15.00 3.44 -1.05
C PHE A 133 -14.88 4.70 -1.91
N GLU A 134 -15.61 4.79 -3.03
CA GLU A 134 -15.76 6.01 -3.80
C GLU A 134 -16.50 7.09 -2.99
N ASP A 135 -17.67 6.76 -2.44
CA ASP A 135 -18.47 7.66 -1.58
C ASP A 135 -17.70 8.12 -0.34
N ASN A 136 -16.78 7.29 0.14
CA ASN A 136 -15.98 7.53 1.34
C ASN A 136 -14.50 7.83 1.01
N ILE A 137 -14.17 8.20 -0.24
CA ILE A 137 -12.76 8.32 -0.67
C ILE A 137 -11.99 9.39 0.10
N LYS A 138 -12.66 10.50 0.44
CA LYS A 138 -12.03 11.67 1.07
C LYS A 138 -11.37 11.33 2.43
N PRO A 139 -12.07 10.73 3.41
CA PRO A 139 -11.44 10.28 4.66
C PRO A 139 -10.20 9.39 4.47
N TRP A 140 -10.22 8.49 3.48
CA TRP A 140 -9.08 7.62 3.18
C TRP A 140 -7.90 8.41 2.62
N MET A 141 -8.12 9.27 1.63
CA MET A 141 -7.03 10.04 1.01
C MET A 141 -6.44 11.07 1.95
N ASP A 142 -7.26 11.77 2.72
CA ASP A 142 -6.79 12.71 3.74
C ASP A 142 -5.95 12.02 4.82
N GLY A 143 -6.42 10.88 5.32
CA GLY A 143 -5.69 10.11 6.32
C GLY A 143 -4.36 9.56 5.79
N TYR A 144 -4.33 9.09 4.55
CA TYR A 144 -3.08 8.66 3.90
C TYR A 144 -2.11 9.81 3.69
N LEU A 145 -2.58 11.01 3.34
CA LEU A 145 -1.73 12.21 3.25
C LEU A 145 -1.14 12.59 4.62
N GLU A 146 -1.89 12.45 5.71
CA GLU A 146 -1.36 12.66 7.07
C GLU A 146 -0.33 11.59 7.47
N ILE A 147 -0.57 10.33 7.13
CA ILE A 147 0.38 9.22 7.31
C ILE A 147 1.69 9.50 6.56
N MET A 148 1.64 10.03 5.34
CA MET A 148 2.84 10.33 4.56
C MET A 148 3.71 11.43 5.20
N LYS A 149 3.08 12.39 5.88
CA LYS A 149 3.75 13.50 6.58
C LYS A 149 4.28 13.11 7.96
N MET A 150 3.74 12.04 8.58
CA MET A 150 4.09 11.71 9.95
C MET A 150 5.48 11.08 10.08
N ASP A 151 6.06 11.27 11.25
CA ASP A 151 7.29 10.62 11.69
C ASP A 151 7.08 9.97 13.07
N CYS A 152 7.82 8.91 13.34
CA CYS A 152 7.76 8.08 14.56
C CYS A 152 9.19 7.77 15.07
N PRO A 153 9.89 8.76 15.65
CA PRO A 153 11.30 8.61 16.05
C PRO A 153 11.52 7.57 17.17
N SER A 154 10.46 7.19 17.90
CA SER A 154 10.50 6.13 18.90
C SER A 154 10.65 4.72 18.30
N VAL A 155 10.45 4.57 16.98
CA VAL A 155 10.59 3.30 16.26
C VAL A 155 11.83 3.38 15.37
N SER A 156 12.91 2.74 15.82
CA SER A 156 14.16 2.66 15.06
C SER A 156 14.29 1.32 14.33
N SER A 157 14.82 1.34 13.11
CA SER A 157 15.24 0.13 12.40
C SER A 157 16.38 -0.56 13.15
N SER A 158 16.22 -1.84 13.49
CA SER A 158 17.33 -2.68 13.92
C SER A 158 18.06 -3.23 12.70
N GLY A 159 19.25 -2.72 12.40
CA GLY A 159 20.12 -3.31 11.37
C GLY A 159 19.80 -2.95 9.91
N GLY A 160 18.97 -1.93 9.65
CA GLY A 160 18.68 -1.45 8.29
C GLY A 160 17.43 -2.06 7.66
N GLU A 161 16.70 -2.92 8.39
CA GLU A 161 15.40 -3.44 7.98
C GLU A 161 14.31 -2.34 7.97
N PRO A 162 13.33 -2.38 7.04
CA PRO A 162 12.24 -1.42 7.02
C PRO A 162 11.39 -1.54 8.29
N THR A 163 11.02 -0.38 8.85
CA THR A 163 10.06 -0.32 9.97
C THR A 163 8.62 -0.46 9.46
N TYR A 164 7.65 -0.70 10.35
CA TYR A 164 6.24 -0.66 9.97
C TYR A 164 5.79 0.71 9.42
N LEU A 165 6.44 1.82 9.82
CA LEU A 165 6.17 3.13 9.22
C LEU A 165 6.63 3.17 7.75
N ASP A 166 7.80 2.59 7.47
CA ASP A 166 8.33 2.48 6.12
C ASP A 166 7.40 1.61 5.26
N GLU A 167 7.02 0.42 5.75
CA GLU A 167 6.06 -0.46 5.08
C GLU A 167 4.70 0.21 4.82
N LEU A 168 4.21 0.99 5.79
CA LEU A 168 2.94 1.69 5.66
C LEU A 168 3.02 2.76 4.57
N LYS A 169 4.04 3.64 4.60
CA LYS A 169 4.23 4.67 3.57
C LYS A 169 4.39 4.06 2.18
N MET A 170 5.13 2.95 2.09
CA MET A 170 5.26 2.13 0.89
C MET A 170 3.90 1.69 0.36
N GLY A 171 3.09 1.04 1.20
CA GLY A 171 1.74 0.59 0.83
C GLY A 171 0.82 1.74 0.42
N VAL A 172 0.93 2.90 1.06
CA VAL A 172 0.19 4.11 0.68
C VAL A 172 0.56 4.60 -0.71
N CYS A 173 1.84 4.56 -1.09
CA CYS A 173 2.24 4.91 -2.44
C CYS A 173 1.78 3.91 -3.50
N GLU A 174 1.69 2.62 -3.18
CA GLU A 174 1.06 1.65 -4.08
C GLU A 174 -0.42 2.00 -4.31
N ILE A 175 -1.14 2.37 -3.26
CA ILE A 175 -2.54 2.81 -3.34
C ILE A 175 -2.66 4.08 -4.18
N PHE A 176 -1.85 5.12 -3.92
CA PHE A 176 -1.86 6.34 -4.72
C PHE A 176 -1.54 6.06 -6.19
N THR A 177 -0.61 5.16 -6.46
CA THR A 177 -0.28 4.74 -7.83
C THR A 177 -1.47 4.07 -8.51
N LEU A 178 -2.12 3.12 -7.84
CA LEU A 178 -3.30 2.44 -8.35
C LEU A 178 -4.41 3.46 -8.71
N TYR A 179 -4.71 4.37 -7.78
CA TYR A 179 -5.77 5.36 -7.95
C TYR A 179 -5.42 6.37 -9.05
N ALA A 180 -4.19 6.88 -9.12
CA ALA A 180 -3.77 7.78 -10.19
C ALA A 180 -3.81 7.12 -11.57
N GLN A 181 -3.59 5.81 -11.66
CA GLN A 181 -3.59 5.09 -12.95
C GLN A 181 -4.99 4.70 -13.43
N ARG A 182 -5.92 4.44 -12.49
CA ARG A 182 -7.17 3.74 -12.80
C ARG A 182 -8.43 4.48 -12.38
N PHE A 183 -8.33 5.41 -11.44
CA PHE A 183 -9.43 6.14 -10.81
C PHE A 183 -9.07 7.65 -10.77
N GLU A 184 -8.66 8.18 -11.92
CA GLU A 184 -8.10 9.54 -12.06
C GLU A 184 -9.14 10.62 -11.68
N GLU A 185 -10.40 10.40 -12.06
CA GLU A 185 -11.48 11.37 -11.82
C GLU A 185 -11.73 11.57 -10.32
N GLU A 186 -11.75 10.48 -9.57
CA GLU A 186 -12.05 10.44 -8.15
C GLU A 186 -10.87 10.96 -7.30
N ILE A 187 -9.64 10.71 -7.76
CA ILE A 187 -8.42 11.11 -7.04
C ILE A 187 -7.93 12.52 -7.41
N SER A 188 -8.39 13.08 -8.54
CA SER A 188 -7.99 14.40 -9.06
C SER A 188 -7.98 15.52 -7.98
N PRO A 189 -8.98 15.64 -7.09
CA PRO A 189 -8.99 16.66 -6.03
C PRO A 189 -7.82 16.57 -5.04
N PHE A 190 -7.19 15.40 -4.91
CA PHE A 190 -6.09 15.14 -3.98
C PHE A 190 -4.71 15.13 -4.64
N MET A 191 -4.66 15.11 -5.99
CA MET A 191 -3.46 14.81 -6.75
C MET A 191 -2.28 15.72 -6.43
N GLN A 192 -2.51 17.03 -6.30
CA GLN A 192 -1.46 17.99 -5.95
C GLN A 192 -0.83 17.67 -4.59
N ASN A 193 -1.65 17.37 -3.57
CA ASN A 193 -1.18 17.03 -2.23
C ASN A 193 -0.44 15.68 -2.22
N ILE A 194 -0.91 14.71 -3.02
CA ILE A 194 -0.26 13.42 -3.20
C ILE A 194 1.14 13.61 -3.79
N ILE A 195 1.26 14.36 -4.89
CA ILE A 195 2.55 14.65 -5.53
C ILE A 195 3.51 15.30 -4.53
N GLN A 196 3.04 16.29 -3.78
CA GLN A 196 3.86 16.96 -2.77
C GLN A 196 4.31 16.01 -1.66
N ALA A 197 3.41 15.17 -1.14
CA ALA A 197 3.72 14.22 -0.07
C ALA A 197 4.74 13.16 -0.52
N VAL A 198 4.56 12.59 -1.72
CA VAL A 198 5.50 11.63 -2.30
C VAL A 198 6.85 12.28 -2.55
N TRP A 199 6.89 13.50 -3.09
CA TRP A 199 8.14 14.23 -3.30
C TRP A 199 8.92 14.44 -1.99
N GLN A 200 8.24 14.90 -0.93
CA GLN A 200 8.88 15.09 0.37
C GLN A 200 9.45 13.79 0.92
N LEU A 201 8.72 12.69 0.77
CA LEU A 201 9.20 11.37 1.18
C LEU A 201 10.48 10.98 0.43
N VAL A 202 10.53 11.14 -0.90
CA VAL A 202 11.74 10.84 -1.69
C VAL A 202 12.93 11.70 -1.27
N VAL A 203 12.72 13.00 -1.02
CA VAL A 203 13.79 13.91 -0.58
C VAL A 203 14.35 13.50 0.78
N GLN A 204 13.50 13.10 1.72
CA GLN A 204 13.92 12.68 3.06
C GLN A 204 14.69 11.36 3.03
N THR A 205 14.18 10.35 2.32
CA THR A 205 14.82 9.03 2.22
C THR A 205 16.19 9.09 1.54
N ASN A 206 16.40 10.01 0.59
CA ASN A 206 17.71 10.20 -0.06
C ASN A 206 18.82 10.70 0.88
N SER A 207 18.47 11.24 2.05
CA SER A 207 19.45 11.74 3.03
C SER A 207 19.88 10.69 4.06
N GLU A 208 19.09 9.63 4.24
CA GLU A 208 19.41 8.50 5.11
C GLU A 208 19.74 7.28 4.25
N THR A 209 21.03 6.90 4.19
CA THR A 209 21.49 5.70 3.47
C THR A 209 21.00 4.41 4.14
N ARG A 210 19.71 4.08 4.02
CA ARG A 210 19.11 2.78 4.38
C ARG A 210 18.81 1.93 3.14
N CYS A 211 19.79 1.81 2.24
CA CYS A 211 19.65 1.02 1.01
C CYS A 211 20.76 -0.02 0.86
N ALA A 212 21.09 -0.76 1.92
CA ALA A 212 22.09 -1.84 1.83
C ALA A 212 21.49 -3.22 1.49
N TYR A 213 20.18 -3.43 1.66
CA TYR A 213 19.55 -4.75 1.50
C TYR A 213 18.40 -4.81 0.46
N MET A 214 18.42 -3.91 -0.53
CA MET A 214 17.31 -3.75 -1.51
C MET A 214 17.53 -4.47 -2.86
N TYR A 215 18.45 -5.42 -2.91
CA TYR A 215 18.79 -6.18 -4.11
C TYR A 215 18.30 -7.62 -3.99
N ASN A 216 17.71 -8.17 -5.06
CA ASN A 216 17.66 -9.62 -5.21
C ASN A 216 19.08 -10.16 -5.53
N ALA A 217 19.26 -11.48 -5.54
CA ALA A 217 20.56 -12.12 -5.86
C ALA A 217 21.12 -11.76 -7.25
N GLU A 218 20.32 -11.11 -8.09
CA GLU A 218 20.63 -10.71 -9.46
C GLU A 218 20.86 -9.18 -9.58
N GLY A 219 20.80 -8.43 -8.47
CA GLY A 219 21.09 -7.00 -8.44
C GLY A 219 19.93 -6.09 -8.87
N GLU A 220 18.72 -6.62 -9.02
CA GLU A 220 17.53 -5.83 -9.36
C GLU A 220 16.83 -5.27 -8.12
N PHE A 221 16.31 -4.03 -8.25
CA PHE A 221 15.47 -3.42 -7.24
C PHE A 221 14.12 -4.12 -7.17
N THR A 222 13.88 -4.81 -6.06
CA THR A 222 12.60 -5.44 -5.72
C THR A 222 11.56 -4.40 -5.26
N ASN A 223 12.02 -3.23 -4.81
CA ASN A 223 11.17 -2.17 -4.28
C ASN A 223 11.00 -1.01 -5.32
N PRO A 224 9.75 -0.65 -5.71
CA PRO A 224 9.46 0.45 -6.62
C PRO A 224 10.03 1.81 -6.20
N TYR A 225 10.20 2.06 -4.89
CA TYR A 225 10.77 3.30 -4.38
C TYR A 225 12.24 3.47 -4.70
N CYS A 226 13.02 2.38 -4.70
CA CYS A 226 14.43 2.46 -5.05
C CYS A 226 14.60 3.03 -6.46
N ARG A 227 13.73 2.62 -7.38
CA ARG A 227 13.71 3.10 -8.76
C ARG A 227 13.43 4.61 -8.87
N LEU A 228 12.68 5.18 -7.92
CA LEU A 228 12.37 6.61 -7.85
C LEU A 228 13.46 7.43 -7.14
N SER A 229 14.08 6.91 -6.08
CA SER A 229 15.16 7.59 -5.34
C SER A 229 16.46 7.73 -6.13
N TYR A 230 16.72 6.84 -7.10
CA TYR A 230 17.89 6.91 -7.98
C TYR A 230 17.64 7.65 -9.31
N ALA A 231 16.43 8.20 -9.53
CA ALA A 231 16.19 9.05 -10.68
C ALA A 231 16.88 10.42 -10.49
N PRO A 232 17.68 10.92 -11.45
CA PRO A 232 18.31 12.23 -11.33
C PRO A 232 17.26 13.34 -11.28
N LYS A 233 17.45 14.29 -10.37
CA LYS A 233 16.54 15.43 -10.15
C LYS A 233 16.43 16.28 -11.43
N PRO A 234 15.21 16.61 -11.92
CA PRO A 234 15.05 17.71 -12.85
C PRO A 234 15.31 19.05 -12.13
N ASP A 235 15.82 20.04 -12.88
CA ASP A 235 16.02 21.41 -12.39
C ASP A 235 14.72 22.00 -11.81
N PRO A 236 14.80 22.85 -10.77
CA PRO A 236 13.62 23.49 -10.19
C PRO A 236 13.09 24.55 -11.14
N LEU A 237 12.26 24.11 -12.08
CA LEU A 237 11.27 24.93 -12.76
C LEU A 237 9.95 24.22 -12.56
N VAL A 238 9.04 24.85 -11.82
CA VAL A 238 7.62 24.51 -11.81
C VAL A 238 6.96 25.42 -12.86
N PRO A 239 6.93 25.07 -14.15
CA PRO A 239 5.79 25.44 -14.96
C PRO A 239 4.65 24.48 -14.59
N GLU A 240 3.43 24.99 -14.58
CA GLU A 240 2.22 24.17 -14.55
C GLU A 240 2.38 23.02 -15.56
N ILE A 241 2.52 21.79 -15.07
CA ILE A 241 2.61 20.61 -15.92
C ILE A 241 1.19 20.36 -16.42
N THR A 242 0.86 20.92 -17.57
CA THR A 242 -0.46 20.75 -18.18
C THR A 242 -0.59 19.42 -18.92
N ASN A 243 0.53 18.76 -19.25
CA ASN A 243 0.55 17.48 -19.94
C ASN A 243 1.55 16.50 -19.29
N PHE A 244 1.06 15.78 -18.29
CA PHE A 244 1.83 14.83 -17.49
C PHE A 244 2.36 13.65 -18.30
N LYS A 245 1.64 13.21 -19.34
CA LYS A 245 2.05 12.11 -20.22
C LYS A 245 3.30 12.48 -21.02
N ASN A 246 3.33 13.69 -21.59
CA ASN A 246 4.51 14.18 -22.30
C ASN A 246 5.70 14.39 -21.35
N TYR A 247 5.45 14.94 -20.17
CA TYR A 247 6.51 15.15 -19.19
C TYR A 247 7.17 13.82 -18.77
N LEU A 248 6.36 12.80 -18.45
CA LEU A 248 6.85 11.48 -18.06
C LEU A 248 7.59 10.79 -19.22
N ALA A 249 7.04 10.88 -20.44
CA ALA A 249 7.68 10.30 -21.62
C ALA A 249 9.07 10.91 -21.90
N ARG A 250 9.22 12.23 -21.78
CA ARG A 250 10.52 12.90 -21.92
C ARG A 250 11.47 12.60 -20.77
N ALA A 251 10.96 12.45 -19.55
CA ALA A 251 11.78 12.05 -18.42
C ALA A 251 12.38 10.65 -18.63
N VAL A 252 11.56 9.69 -19.10
CA VAL A 252 11.96 8.28 -19.26
C VAL A 252 12.76 8.04 -20.55
N LEU A 253 12.41 8.66 -21.67
CA LEU A 253 13.06 8.40 -22.97
C LEU A 253 14.27 9.29 -23.26
N GLN A 254 14.36 10.47 -22.63
CA GLN A 254 15.40 11.44 -22.96
C GLN A 254 16.29 11.70 -21.75
N ARG A 255 15.70 12.11 -20.63
CA ARG A 255 16.49 12.55 -19.45
C ARG A 255 17.16 11.39 -18.72
N GLY A 256 16.45 10.28 -18.54
CA GLY A 256 17.00 9.06 -17.94
C GLY A 256 18.20 8.50 -18.72
N PRO A 257 18.05 8.18 -20.03
CA PRO A 257 19.14 7.69 -20.87
C PRO A 257 20.32 8.67 -20.99
N ALA A 258 20.04 9.99 -21.05
CA ALA A 258 21.09 11.00 -21.08
C ALA A 258 21.92 11.06 -19.78
N ALA A 259 21.32 10.69 -18.64
CA ALA A 259 22.00 10.68 -17.35
C ALA A 259 22.65 9.32 -17.04
N ASN A 260 22.09 8.23 -17.53
CA ASN A 260 22.65 6.88 -17.42
C ASN A 260 22.16 6.02 -18.60
N SER A 261 23.08 5.65 -19.50
CA SER A 261 22.75 4.91 -20.72
C SER A 261 22.23 3.48 -20.45
N ALA A 262 22.47 2.92 -19.27
CA ALA A 262 21.91 1.63 -18.87
C ALA A 262 20.40 1.70 -18.64
N VAL A 263 19.84 2.88 -18.33
CA VAL A 263 18.40 3.09 -18.13
C VAL A 263 17.63 2.79 -19.41
N GLU A 264 18.20 3.08 -20.57
CA GLU A 264 17.56 2.79 -21.86
C GLU A 264 17.32 1.30 -22.05
N ALA A 265 18.31 0.47 -21.69
CA ALA A 265 18.23 -0.99 -21.79
C ALA A 265 17.18 -1.60 -20.84
N CYS A 266 16.84 -0.90 -19.75
CA CYS A 266 15.83 -1.32 -18.78
C CYS A 266 14.39 -0.93 -19.18
N ILE A 267 14.20 -0.15 -20.25
CA ILE A 267 12.85 0.22 -20.73
C ILE A 267 12.34 -0.89 -21.65
N PRO A 268 11.27 -1.63 -21.26
CA PRO A 268 10.68 -2.67 -22.10
C PRO A 268 10.25 -2.10 -23.46
N ALA A 269 10.36 -2.91 -24.52
CA ALA A 269 10.06 -2.46 -25.88
C ALA A 269 8.63 -1.91 -26.02
N GLU A 270 7.64 -2.56 -25.40
CA GLU A 270 6.25 -2.08 -25.45
C GLU A 270 6.07 -0.73 -24.75
N LEU A 271 6.71 -0.55 -23.59
CA LEU A 271 6.69 0.70 -22.85
C LEU A 271 7.39 1.82 -23.61
N ARG A 272 8.51 1.50 -24.29
CA ARG A 272 9.22 2.46 -25.14
C ARG A 272 8.33 2.94 -26.28
N THR A 273 7.64 2.03 -26.97
CA THR A 273 6.71 2.38 -28.05
C THR A 273 5.54 3.23 -27.55
N HIS A 274 4.99 2.91 -26.37
CA HIS A 274 3.91 3.71 -25.77
C HIS A 274 4.39 5.10 -25.34
N LEU A 275 5.56 5.22 -24.72
CA LEU A 275 6.11 6.51 -24.31
C LEU A 275 6.50 7.37 -25.53
N MET A 276 6.94 6.77 -26.63
CA MET A 276 7.21 7.49 -27.88
C MET A 276 5.97 8.17 -28.47
N ALA A 277 4.76 7.67 -28.18
CA ALA A 277 3.52 8.33 -28.59
C ALA A 277 3.23 9.62 -27.81
N TYR A 278 3.90 9.82 -26.68
CA TYR A 278 3.71 10.95 -25.78
C TYR A 278 4.92 11.89 -25.70
N ALA A 279 6.13 11.47 -26.07
CA ALA A 279 7.37 12.28 -25.99
C ALA A 279 7.45 13.37 -27.06
#